data_AF-A0A8I7BCK4-F1
#
_entry.id   AF-A0A8I7BCK4-F1
#
_cell.length_a   1.000
_cell.length_b   1.000
_cell.length_c   1.000
_cell.angle_alpha   90.00
_cell.angle_beta   90.00
_cell.angle_gamma   90.00
#
_symmetry.space_group_name_H-M   'P 1'
#
loop_
_entity.id
_entity.type
_entity.pdbx_description
1 polymer ?
#
loop_
_entity_poly.entity_id
_entity_poly.type
_entity_poly.pdbx_seq_one_letter_code
_entity_poly.pdbx_strand_id
1 'polypeptide(L)'
;MEPPEDVVVSDLFEHQKAALGWLVHREESCDLPPFWKEDKAGGYENVLTSQNTKQRPQPLRGGIFADDMGLGKTLTLLSLIARSKARNVGGGKAKGSKRRKIDDAEAGSRTTLVVCPPSVFSSWVTQLEEHTNAGSLKVYMYHGQRTKDKEVLLKYDIVITTYSVLGTEFDQEGSPVNDIEWFWVILDEAHIIKNSAALQTRAMSALKALGSHRDANSEQLIGFVPAYGVFEV
;
A
#
# COMPACT_ATOMS: atom_id res chain seq x y z
N MET A 1 -7.57 -16.83 -4.06
CA MET A 1 -7.84 -15.78 -5.06
C MET A 1 -6.67 -15.80 -6.04
N GLU A 2 -6.93 -15.76 -7.34
CA GLU A 2 -5.87 -15.80 -8.36
C GLU A 2 -5.42 -14.39 -8.77
N PRO A 3 -4.14 -14.20 -9.10
CA PRO A 3 -3.65 -12.95 -9.69
C PRO A 3 -4.09 -12.81 -11.15
N PRO A 4 -3.97 -11.62 -11.74
CA PRO A 4 -4.13 -11.44 -13.19
C PRO A 4 -2.98 -12.09 -13.97
N GLU A 5 -3.28 -13.12 -14.77
CA GLU A 5 -2.33 -13.87 -15.61
C GLU A 5 -1.65 -13.01 -16.69
N ASP A 6 -2.28 -11.89 -17.10
CA ASP A 6 -1.70 -10.95 -18.06
C ASP A 6 -0.55 -10.13 -17.47
N VAL A 7 -0.42 -10.08 -16.13
CA VAL A 7 0.63 -9.33 -15.43
C VAL A 7 1.57 -10.25 -14.65
N VAL A 8 1.03 -11.22 -13.90
CA VAL A 8 1.83 -12.15 -13.07
C VAL A 8 1.98 -13.47 -13.80
N VAL A 9 3.23 -13.91 -14.02
CA VAL A 9 3.56 -15.13 -14.77
C VAL A 9 3.62 -16.35 -13.86
N SER A 10 3.94 -16.15 -12.59
CA SER A 10 4.14 -17.24 -11.64
C SER A 10 2.85 -17.64 -10.94
N ASP A 11 2.66 -18.94 -10.80
CA ASP A 11 1.57 -19.51 -10.02
C ASP A 11 1.79 -19.25 -8.53
N LEU A 12 0.78 -18.71 -7.86
CA LEU A 12 0.82 -18.52 -6.41
C LEU A 12 0.57 -19.86 -5.72
N PHE A 13 1.25 -20.10 -4.60
CA PHE A 13 0.89 -21.17 -3.70
C PHE A 13 -0.44 -20.89 -3.00
N GLU A 14 -1.11 -21.95 -2.49
CA GLU A 14 -2.43 -21.82 -1.85
C GLU A 14 -2.42 -20.84 -0.67
N HIS A 15 -1.34 -20.80 0.13
CA HIS A 15 -1.21 -19.82 1.21
C HIS A 15 -1.08 -18.39 0.69
N GLN A 16 -0.37 -18.18 -0.43
CA GLN A 16 -0.25 -16.86 -1.07
C GLN A 16 -1.58 -16.41 -1.68
N LYS A 17 -2.36 -17.33 -2.25
CA LYS A 17 -3.72 -17.04 -2.77
C LYS A 17 -4.69 -16.65 -1.65
N ALA A 18 -4.56 -17.26 -0.47
CA ALA A 18 -5.33 -16.91 0.71
C ALA A 18 -4.89 -15.54 1.25
N ALA A 19 -3.58 -15.30 1.37
CA ALA A 19 -3.02 -14.02 1.77
C ALA A 19 -3.43 -12.88 0.81
N LEU A 20 -3.37 -13.10 -0.50
CA LEU A 20 -3.86 -12.14 -1.49
C LEU A 20 -5.35 -11.84 -1.30
N GLY A 21 -6.17 -12.87 -1.07
CA GLY A 21 -7.59 -12.68 -0.75
C GLY A 21 -7.82 -11.85 0.50
N TRP A 22 -7.02 -12.07 1.55
CA TRP A 22 -7.06 -11.29 2.79
C TRP A 22 -6.66 -9.83 2.57
N LEU A 23 -5.58 -9.58 1.82
CA LEU A 23 -5.11 -8.23 1.48
C LEU A 23 -6.18 -7.46 0.69
N VAL A 24 -6.82 -8.12 -0.28
CA VAL A 24 -7.92 -7.55 -1.05
C VAL A 24 -9.13 -7.24 -0.19
N HIS A 25 -9.49 -8.13 0.73
CA HIS A 25 -10.57 -7.87 1.69
C HIS A 25 -10.25 -6.64 2.55
N ARG A 26 -9.02 -6.52 3.06
CA ARG A 26 -8.58 -5.37 3.86
C ARG A 26 -8.61 -4.04 3.10
N GLU A 27 -8.43 -4.08 1.79
CA GLU A 27 -8.50 -2.88 0.94
C GLU A 27 -9.94 -2.50 0.60
N GLU A 28 -10.79 -3.48 0.26
CA GLU A 28 -12.11 -3.25 -0.32
C GLU A 28 -13.25 -3.29 0.70
N SER A 29 -13.00 -3.79 1.91
CA SER A 29 -14.01 -3.91 2.94
C SER A 29 -14.48 -2.54 3.47
N CYS A 30 -15.78 -2.48 3.78
CA CYS A 30 -16.45 -1.38 4.49
C CYS A 30 -16.76 -1.74 5.95
N ASP A 31 -16.11 -2.79 6.47
CA ASP A 31 -16.22 -3.23 7.85
C ASP A 31 -15.84 -2.08 8.80
N LEU A 32 -16.48 -2.08 9.97
CA LEU A 32 -16.09 -1.16 11.02
C LEU A 32 -14.65 -1.43 11.45
N PRO A 33 -13.88 -0.40 11.82
CA PRO A 33 -12.58 -0.61 12.42
C PRO A 33 -12.68 -1.48 13.68
N PRO A 34 -11.58 -2.14 14.07
CA PRO A 34 -11.55 -2.92 15.31
C PRO A 34 -12.13 -2.13 16.49
N PHE A 35 -12.87 -2.84 17.35
CA PHE A 35 -13.51 -2.32 18.57
C PHE A 35 -14.68 -1.35 18.36
N TRP A 36 -15.06 -1.03 17.13
CA TRP A 36 -16.30 -0.29 16.86
C TRP A 36 -17.47 -1.24 16.62
N LYS A 37 -18.62 -0.91 17.19
CA LYS A 37 -19.89 -1.63 16.97
C LYS A 37 -21.02 -0.65 16.71
N GLU A 38 -22.04 -1.11 16.01
CA GLU A 38 -23.31 -0.39 15.87
C GLU A 38 -24.14 -0.53 17.15
N ASP A 39 -24.63 0.59 17.66
CA ASP A 39 -25.56 0.64 18.79
C ASP A 39 -27.01 0.43 18.30
N LYS A 40 -27.89 -0.01 19.20
CA LYS A 40 -29.31 -0.23 18.94
C LYS A 40 -30.05 1.04 18.50
N ALA A 41 -29.54 2.22 18.87
CA ALA A 41 -30.08 3.50 18.45
C ALA A 41 -29.57 3.99 17.08
N GLY A 42 -28.78 3.17 16.36
CA GLY A 42 -28.20 3.52 15.05
C GLY A 42 -26.94 4.40 15.13
N GLY A 43 -26.33 4.52 16.31
CA GLY A 43 -25.02 5.15 16.50
C GLY A 43 -23.87 4.13 16.43
N TYR A 44 -22.65 4.61 16.63
CA TYR A 44 -21.44 3.79 16.71
C TYR A 44 -20.70 4.03 18.02
N GLU A 45 -20.32 2.94 18.68
CA GLU A 45 -19.60 2.95 19.96
C GLU A 45 -18.24 2.27 19.80
N ASN A 46 -17.18 2.91 20.28
CA ASN A 46 -15.89 2.26 20.49
C ASN A 46 -15.88 1.60 21.87
N VAL A 47 -15.77 0.27 21.90
CA VAL A 47 -15.88 -0.54 23.12
C VAL A 47 -14.70 -0.33 24.08
N LEU A 48 -13.55 0.14 23.59
CA LEU A 48 -12.36 0.37 24.43
C LEU A 48 -12.32 1.76 25.03
N THR A 49 -12.69 2.79 24.27
CA THR A 49 -12.62 4.19 24.71
C THR A 49 -13.95 4.73 25.25
N SER A 50 -15.02 3.95 25.14
CA SER A 50 -16.41 4.36 25.42
C SER A 50 -16.84 5.59 24.63
N GLN A 51 -16.19 5.85 23.49
CA GLN A 51 -16.50 6.96 22.61
C GLN A 51 -17.73 6.63 21.77
N ASN A 52 -18.67 7.57 21.68
CA ASN A 52 -19.88 7.44 20.89
C ASN A 52 -19.91 8.48 19.77
N THR A 53 -20.36 8.08 18.58
CA THR A 53 -20.55 8.97 17.43
C THR A 53 -21.78 8.56 16.63
N LYS A 54 -22.41 9.54 15.97
CA LYS A 54 -23.49 9.29 15.00
C LYS A 54 -22.96 9.01 13.60
N GLN A 55 -21.76 9.49 13.28
CA GLN A 55 -21.13 9.28 11.99
C GLN A 55 -20.42 7.92 11.97
N ARG A 56 -20.59 7.14 10.90
CA ARG A 56 -19.89 5.87 10.74
C ARG A 56 -18.38 6.09 10.77
N PRO A 57 -17.63 5.41 11.67
CA PRO A 57 -16.18 5.42 11.65
C PRO A 57 -15.67 4.96 10.28
N GLN A 58 -14.65 5.63 9.76
CA GLN A 58 -14.07 5.25 8.47
C GLN A 58 -13.42 3.86 8.59
N PRO A 59 -13.64 2.95 7.63
CA PRO A 59 -12.97 1.65 7.61
C PRO A 59 -11.45 1.79 7.67
N LEU A 60 -10.81 0.91 8.44
CA LEU A 60 -9.35 0.85 8.51
C LEU A 60 -8.82 0.04 7.32
N ARG A 61 -8.19 0.71 6.36
CA ARG A 61 -7.56 0.08 5.19
C ARG A 61 -6.09 -0.26 5.45
N GLY A 62 -5.57 -1.27 4.75
CA GLY A 62 -4.19 -1.74 4.94
C GLY A 62 -4.06 -2.72 6.09
N GLY A 63 -2.85 -2.96 6.59
CA GLY A 63 -2.60 -3.83 7.74
C GLY A 63 -1.21 -4.42 7.73
N ILE A 64 -0.82 -5.10 8.80
CA ILE A 64 0.49 -5.74 8.91
C ILE A 64 0.40 -7.12 8.24
N PHE A 65 1.27 -7.38 7.25
CA PHE A 65 1.37 -8.65 6.54
C PHE A 65 2.69 -9.33 6.89
N ALA A 66 2.68 -10.06 8.01
CA ALA A 66 3.85 -10.56 8.71
C ALA A 66 3.97 -12.09 8.63
N ASP A 67 4.00 -12.64 7.41
CA ASP A 67 4.30 -14.06 7.19
C ASP A 67 5.79 -14.35 7.42
N ASP A 68 6.13 -15.61 7.70
CA ASP A 68 7.52 -16.07 7.83
C ASP A 68 8.39 -15.73 6.60
N MET A 69 9.69 -15.58 6.83
CA MET A 69 10.66 -15.35 5.76
C MET A 69 10.65 -16.55 4.79
N GLY A 70 10.66 -16.27 3.48
CA GLY A 70 10.63 -17.31 2.44
C GLY A 70 9.24 -17.74 2.00
N LEU A 71 8.14 -17.28 2.62
CA LEU A 71 6.77 -17.58 2.17
C LEU A 71 6.31 -16.81 0.93
N GLY A 72 7.20 -16.06 0.29
CA GLY A 72 6.93 -15.36 -0.97
C GLY A 72 6.02 -14.12 -0.81
N LYS A 73 6.21 -13.36 0.27
CA LYS A 73 5.45 -12.12 0.55
C LYS A 73 5.54 -11.10 -0.59
N THR A 74 6.74 -10.93 -1.15
CA THR A 74 6.99 -10.02 -2.27
C THR A 74 6.10 -10.34 -3.46
N LEU A 75 6.04 -11.61 -3.88
CA LEU A 75 5.15 -12.07 -4.95
C LEU A 75 3.68 -11.81 -4.64
N THR A 76 3.24 -12.05 -3.39
CA THR A 76 1.87 -11.75 -2.97
C THR A 76 1.54 -10.25 -3.08
N LEU A 77 2.47 -9.37 -2.68
CA LEU A 77 2.31 -7.92 -2.81
C LEU A 77 2.35 -7.45 -4.27
N LEU A 78 3.23 -8.00 -5.10
CA LEU A 78 3.27 -7.73 -6.54
C LEU A 78 1.95 -8.15 -7.21
N SER A 79 1.39 -9.29 -6.81
CA SER A 79 0.09 -9.77 -7.28
C SER A 79 -1.06 -8.83 -6.91
N LEU A 80 -0.99 -8.21 -5.72
CA LEU A 80 -1.95 -7.19 -5.30
C LEU A 80 -1.86 -5.92 -6.18
N ILE A 81 -0.64 -5.43 -6.44
CA ILE A 81 -0.39 -4.27 -7.31
C ILE A 81 -0.85 -4.56 -8.74
N ALA A 82 -0.48 -5.71 -9.28
CA ALA A 82 -0.90 -6.18 -10.60
C ALA A 82 -2.43 -6.19 -10.75
N ARG A 83 -3.14 -6.72 -9.75
CA ARG A 83 -4.61 -6.75 -9.71
C ARG A 83 -5.22 -5.35 -9.73
N SER A 84 -4.68 -4.42 -8.92
CA SER A 84 -5.17 -3.03 -8.90
C SER A 84 -4.99 -2.36 -10.27
N LYS A 85 -3.84 -2.59 -10.92
CA LYS A 85 -3.58 -2.08 -12.28
C LYS A 85 -4.57 -2.65 -13.31
N ALA A 86 -4.76 -3.97 -13.34
CA ALA A 86 -5.64 -4.63 -14.30
C ALA A 86 -7.09 -4.11 -14.22
N ARG A 87 -7.60 -3.82 -13.01
CA ARG A 87 -8.92 -3.22 -12.81
C ARG A 87 -9.07 -1.83 -13.44
N ASN A 88 -8.00 -1.04 -13.48
CA ASN A 88 -8.03 0.31 -14.07
C ASN A 88 -7.99 0.28 -15.59
N VAL A 89 -7.17 -0.62 -16.16
CA VAL A 89 -7.09 -0.79 -17.62
C VAL A 89 -8.39 -1.38 -18.18
N GLY A 90 -9.02 -2.31 -17.44
CA GLY A 90 -10.29 -2.95 -17.83
C GLY A 90 -11.53 -2.04 -17.77
N GLY A 91 -11.48 -0.91 -17.05
CA GLY A 91 -12.57 0.05 -16.94
C GLY A 91 -12.92 0.75 -18.27
N GLY A 92 -12.01 0.77 -19.24
CA GLY A 92 -12.22 1.41 -20.54
C GLY A 92 -12.82 0.54 -21.64
N LYS A 93 -12.96 -0.79 -21.47
CA LYS A 93 -13.33 -1.71 -22.57
C LYS A 93 -14.27 -2.88 -22.23
N ALA A 94 -15.04 -2.82 -21.15
CA ALA A 94 -16.09 -3.83 -20.90
C ALA A 94 -17.43 -3.40 -21.53
N LYS A 95 -17.75 -3.93 -22.72
CA LYS A 95 -19.11 -3.92 -23.27
C LYS A 95 -20.05 -4.69 -22.33
N GLY A 96 -21.11 -4.05 -21.84
CA GLY A 96 -22.38 -4.76 -21.56
C GLY A 96 -22.72 -5.18 -20.13
N SER A 97 -22.22 -4.53 -19.07
CA SER A 97 -22.80 -4.70 -17.73
C SER A 97 -23.09 -3.35 -17.08
N LYS A 98 -24.37 -3.09 -16.77
CA LYS A 98 -24.82 -1.96 -15.96
C LYS A 98 -24.23 -2.08 -14.54
N ARG A 99 -22.99 -1.64 -14.35
CA ARG A 99 -22.43 -1.39 -13.01
C ARG A 99 -22.58 0.09 -12.71
N ARG A 100 -23.11 0.36 -11.51
CA ARG A 100 -23.46 1.69 -11.00
C ARG A 100 -22.25 2.62 -11.18
N LYS A 101 -22.44 3.68 -11.98
CA LYS A 101 -21.60 4.89 -11.96
C LYS A 101 -21.69 5.44 -10.54
N ILE A 102 -20.70 5.14 -9.71
CA ILE A 102 -20.42 5.89 -8.49
C ILE A 102 -19.14 6.62 -8.82
N ASP A 103 -19.34 7.87 -9.24
CA ASP A 103 -18.42 8.99 -9.18
C ASP A 103 -17.02 8.75 -9.75
N ASP A 104 -16.89 9.02 -11.06
CA ASP A 104 -15.63 9.29 -11.75
C ASP A 104 -14.99 10.59 -11.23
N ALA A 105 -14.71 10.65 -9.92
CA ALA A 105 -13.83 11.64 -9.33
C ALA A 105 -12.39 11.21 -9.68
N GLU A 106 -11.72 12.06 -10.46
CA GLU A 106 -10.33 12.01 -10.91
C GLU A 106 -9.59 10.70 -10.59
N ALA A 107 -9.38 9.87 -11.61
CA ALA A 107 -8.50 8.72 -11.53
C ALA A 107 -7.05 9.21 -11.29
N GLY A 108 -6.77 9.62 -10.05
CA GLY A 108 -5.43 9.92 -9.57
C GLY A 108 -4.51 8.74 -9.85
N SER A 109 -3.24 9.03 -10.07
CA SER A 109 -2.28 7.98 -10.40
C SER A 109 -2.26 6.92 -9.30
N ARG A 110 -2.39 5.65 -9.69
CA ARG A 110 -2.34 4.50 -8.76
C ARG A 110 -0.90 4.07 -8.46
N THR A 111 0.00 5.05 -8.31
CA THR A 111 1.41 4.76 -8.04
C THR A 111 1.59 4.27 -6.61
N THR A 112 2.22 3.11 -6.46
CA THR A 112 2.59 2.51 -5.17
C THR A 112 4.04 2.84 -4.83
N LEU A 113 4.28 3.32 -3.60
CA LEU A 113 5.61 3.48 -3.04
C LEU A 113 6.02 2.23 -2.28
N VAL A 114 7.16 1.64 -2.63
CA VAL A 114 7.81 0.57 -1.87
C VAL A 114 9.04 1.15 -1.21
N VAL A 115 9.11 1.05 0.12
CA VAL A 115 10.26 1.46 0.93
C VAL A 115 10.90 0.21 1.49
N CYS A 116 12.18 0.00 1.20
CA CYS A 116 12.88 -1.20 1.64
C CYS A 116 14.32 -0.89 2.11
N PRO A 117 14.95 -1.78 2.90
CA PRO A 117 16.37 -1.70 3.17
C PRO A 117 17.21 -1.75 1.88
N PRO A 118 18.37 -1.08 1.81
CA PRO A 118 19.27 -1.19 0.67
C PRO A 118 19.67 -2.63 0.32
N SER A 119 19.75 -3.52 1.31
CA SER A 119 20.14 -4.92 1.14
C SER A 119 19.14 -5.76 0.36
N VAL A 120 17.85 -5.39 0.35
CA VAL A 120 16.78 -6.14 -0.34
C VAL A 120 16.28 -5.44 -1.59
N PHE A 121 16.82 -4.26 -1.91
CA PHE A 121 16.42 -3.48 -3.09
C PHE A 121 16.59 -4.27 -4.39
N SER A 122 17.73 -4.94 -4.57
CA SER A 122 17.99 -5.79 -5.75
C SER A 122 17.07 -7.00 -5.81
N SER A 123 16.67 -7.54 -4.65
CA SER A 123 15.70 -8.64 -4.56
C SER A 123 14.33 -8.22 -5.12
N TRP A 124 13.86 -7.02 -4.77
CA TRP A 124 12.63 -6.47 -5.34
C TRP A 124 12.69 -6.36 -6.86
N VAL A 125 13.80 -5.86 -7.41
CA VAL A 125 14.01 -5.77 -8.87
C VAL A 125 13.98 -7.15 -9.52
N THR A 126 14.72 -8.11 -8.94
CA THR A 126 14.77 -9.49 -9.45
C THR A 126 13.39 -10.14 -9.45
N GLN A 127 12.65 -10.01 -8.34
CA GLN A 127 11.29 -10.57 -8.21
C GLN A 127 10.29 -9.95 -9.18
N LEU A 128 10.42 -8.66 -9.48
CA LEU A 128 9.63 -8.00 -10.53
C LEU A 128 9.94 -8.61 -11.91
N GLU A 129 11.21 -8.78 -12.24
CA GLU A 129 11.64 -9.34 -13.53
C GLU A 129 11.26 -10.82 -13.69
N GLU A 130 11.35 -11.62 -12.63
CA GLU A 130 11.07 -13.06 -12.66
C GLU A 130 9.57 -13.38 -12.67
N HIS A 131 8.77 -12.61 -11.94
CA HIS A 131 7.37 -12.98 -11.68
C HIS A 131 6.35 -12.17 -12.48
N THR A 132 6.77 -11.14 -13.22
CA THR A 132 5.85 -10.29 -13.99
C THR A 132 6.19 -10.28 -15.48
N ASN A 133 5.17 -10.15 -16.32
CA ASN A 133 5.35 -10.03 -17.76
C ASN A 133 6.14 -8.76 -18.07
N ALA A 134 7.13 -8.84 -18.96
CA ALA A 134 7.96 -7.70 -19.32
C ALA A 134 7.09 -6.52 -19.80
N GLY A 135 7.26 -5.35 -19.18
CA GLY A 135 6.49 -4.14 -19.49
C GLY A 135 5.07 -4.10 -18.92
N SER A 136 4.62 -5.15 -18.23
CA SER A 136 3.29 -5.20 -17.59
C SER A 136 3.20 -4.31 -16.35
N LEU A 137 4.32 -4.01 -15.68
CA LEU A 137 4.45 -3.02 -14.60
C LEU A 137 5.60 -2.05 -14.91
N LYS A 138 5.33 -0.75 -14.81
CA LYS A 138 6.33 0.31 -14.95
C LYS A 138 6.89 0.60 -13.56
N VAL A 139 8.19 0.39 -13.41
CA VAL A 139 8.90 0.55 -12.13
C VAL A 139 9.92 1.66 -12.23
N TYR A 140 9.96 2.56 -11.25
CA TYR A 140 10.99 3.57 -11.10
C TYR A 140 11.84 3.29 -9.86
N MET A 141 13.16 3.21 -10.05
CA MET A 141 14.12 3.08 -8.96
C MET A 141 14.50 4.47 -8.45
N TYR A 142 13.91 4.90 -7.34
CA TYR A 142 14.17 6.18 -6.70
C TYR A 142 15.40 6.11 -5.78
N HIS A 143 16.56 5.88 -6.38
CA HIS A 143 17.84 5.76 -5.67
C HIS A 143 18.98 6.40 -6.49
N GLY A 144 19.99 6.97 -5.84
CA GLY A 144 21.08 7.66 -6.52
C GLY A 144 20.67 9.00 -7.15
N GLN A 145 20.81 9.14 -8.48
CA GLN A 145 20.36 10.32 -9.23
C GLN A 145 18.85 10.23 -9.47
N ARG A 146 18.10 11.12 -8.81
CA ARG A 146 16.64 11.06 -8.71
C ARG A 146 16.00 12.26 -9.39
N THR A 147 14.82 12.05 -9.97
CA THR A 147 14.00 13.17 -10.47
C THR A 147 13.51 14.03 -9.31
N LYS A 148 13.40 15.34 -9.53
CA LYS A 148 12.68 16.26 -8.63
C LYS A 148 11.25 16.53 -9.08
N ASP A 149 10.90 16.06 -10.28
CA ASP A 149 9.56 16.22 -10.84
C ASP A 149 8.68 15.05 -10.43
N LYS A 150 7.65 15.34 -9.64
CA LYS A 150 6.65 14.36 -9.19
C LYS A 150 5.84 13.79 -10.36
N GLU A 151 5.60 14.57 -11.41
CA GLU A 151 4.83 14.13 -12.58
C GLU A 151 5.56 13.02 -13.35
N VAL A 152 6.89 12.92 -13.20
CA VAL A 152 7.65 11.78 -13.71
C VAL A 152 7.32 10.52 -12.90
N LEU A 153 7.29 10.61 -11.57
CA LEU A 153 7.02 9.46 -10.69
C LEU A 153 5.58 8.94 -10.86
N LEU A 154 4.61 9.84 -11.02
CA LEU A 154 3.20 9.47 -11.22
C LEU A 154 2.94 8.70 -12.52
N LYS A 155 3.90 8.62 -13.46
CA LYS A 155 3.79 7.80 -14.68
C LYS A 155 4.09 6.31 -14.46
N TYR A 156 4.64 5.96 -13.30
CA TYR A 156 5.02 4.60 -12.94
C TYR A 156 3.94 3.96 -12.06
N ASP A 157 3.86 2.63 -12.12
CA ASP A 157 2.98 1.85 -11.27
C ASP A 157 3.63 1.65 -9.89
N ILE A 158 4.96 1.48 -9.86
CA ILE A 158 5.73 1.25 -8.63
C ILE A 158 6.93 2.21 -8.60
N VAL A 159 7.12 2.87 -7.46
CA VAL A 159 8.34 3.60 -7.12
C VAL A 159 9.02 2.89 -5.97
N ILE A 160 10.26 2.44 -6.14
CA ILE A 160 11.02 1.75 -5.09
C ILE A 160 12.09 2.69 -4.56
N THR A 161 12.14 2.85 -3.25
CA THR A 161 13.11 3.71 -2.54
C THR A 161 13.60 3.03 -1.26
N THR A 162 14.49 3.70 -0.54
CA THR A 162 15.00 3.26 0.75
C THR A 162 14.63 4.21 1.89
N TYR A 163 14.61 3.67 3.11
CA TYR A 163 14.40 4.46 4.33
C TYR A 163 15.41 5.62 4.46
N SER A 164 16.66 5.41 4.05
CA SER A 164 17.71 6.42 4.09
C SER A 164 17.47 7.58 3.12
N VAL A 165 16.96 7.30 1.92
CA VAL A 165 16.61 8.34 0.94
C VAL A 165 15.47 9.19 1.48
N LEU A 166 14.40 8.57 1.96
CA LEU A 166 13.26 9.29 2.51
C LEU A 166 13.61 10.10 3.76
N GLY A 167 14.46 9.57 4.64
CA GLY A 167 14.98 10.34 5.79
C GLY A 167 15.78 11.57 5.36
N THR A 168 16.55 11.47 4.27
CA THR A 168 17.35 12.60 3.74
C THR A 168 16.49 13.66 3.06
N GLU A 169 15.40 13.26 2.43
CA GLU A 169 14.48 14.15 1.72
C GLU A 169 13.33 14.68 2.58
N PHE A 170 13.23 14.22 3.83
CA PHE A 170 12.14 14.58 4.73
C PHE A 170 11.96 16.09 4.91
N ASP A 171 13.06 16.80 5.17
CA ASP A 171 13.04 18.26 5.37
C ASP A 171 13.37 19.04 4.07
N GLN A 172 13.42 18.37 2.92
CA GLN A 172 13.71 19.02 1.64
C GLN A 172 12.43 19.57 1.00
N GLU A 173 12.37 20.88 0.82
CA GLU A 173 11.28 21.53 0.08
C GLU A 173 11.24 21.06 -1.38
N GLY A 174 10.03 20.78 -1.87
CA GLY A 174 9.80 20.30 -3.24
C GLY A 174 10.33 18.90 -3.51
N SER A 175 10.54 18.07 -2.47
CA SER A 175 10.79 16.65 -2.67
C SER A 175 9.53 15.98 -3.22
N PRO A 176 9.60 15.32 -4.40
CA PRO A 176 8.43 14.75 -5.02
C PRO A 176 7.80 13.63 -4.17
N VAL A 177 8.60 12.93 -3.35
CA VAL A 177 8.09 11.85 -2.51
C VAL A 177 7.20 12.32 -1.35
N ASN A 178 7.36 13.57 -0.92
CA ASN A 178 6.56 14.20 0.13
C ASN A 178 5.29 14.88 -0.43
N ASP A 179 5.35 15.26 -1.72
CA ASP A 179 4.27 15.98 -2.40
C ASP A 179 3.26 15.06 -3.10
N ILE A 180 3.63 13.80 -3.34
CA ILE A 180 2.75 12.79 -3.92
C ILE A 180 1.85 12.21 -2.82
N GLU A 181 0.55 12.14 -3.13
CA GLU A 181 -0.38 11.29 -2.40
C GLU A 181 -0.35 9.87 -2.99
N TRP A 182 0.36 8.97 -2.32
CA TRP A 182 0.61 7.62 -2.82
C TRP A 182 -0.66 6.77 -2.78
N PHE A 183 -0.85 5.90 -3.77
CA PHE A 183 -1.98 4.98 -3.73
C PHE A 183 -1.81 3.96 -2.59
N TRP A 184 -0.62 3.38 -2.49
CA TRP A 184 -0.19 2.59 -1.34
C TRP A 184 1.24 2.94 -0.95
N VAL A 185 1.54 2.78 0.33
CA VAL A 185 2.89 2.75 0.87
C VAL A 185 3.13 1.36 1.46
N ILE A 186 4.15 0.67 0.94
CA ILE A 186 4.59 -0.65 1.40
C ILE A 186 5.93 -0.46 2.10
N LEU A 187 6.02 -0.89 3.35
CA LEU A 187 7.20 -0.74 4.18
C LEU A 187 7.79 -2.12 4.43
N ASP A 188 8.80 -2.48 3.64
CA ASP A 188 9.49 -3.77 3.78
C ASP A 188 10.50 -3.72 4.93
N GLU A 189 10.62 -4.80 5.70
CA GLU A 189 11.44 -4.88 6.91
C GLU A 189 11.20 -3.71 7.89
N ALA A 190 9.94 -3.37 8.16
CA ALA A 190 9.59 -2.16 8.92
C ALA A 190 10.02 -2.19 10.39
N HIS A 191 10.60 -3.29 10.88
CA HIS A 191 11.27 -3.32 12.17
C HIS A 191 12.41 -2.27 12.26
N ILE A 192 12.93 -1.80 11.12
CA ILE A 192 13.90 -0.71 11.01
C ILE A 192 13.37 0.60 11.62
N ILE A 193 12.08 0.88 11.50
CA ILE A 193 11.46 2.15 11.94
C ILE A 193 10.82 2.05 13.34
N LYS A 194 11.31 1.15 14.20
CA LYS A 194 10.78 0.97 15.57
C LYS A 194 10.98 2.17 16.48
N ASN A 195 11.96 3.03 16.21
CA ASN A 195 12.24 4.22 17.01
C ASN A 195 11.48 5.43 16.43
N SER A 196 10.42 5.87 17.11
CA SER A 196 9.59 7.01 16.69
C SER A 196 10.34 8.35 16.62
N ALA A 197 11.42 8.51 17.39
CA ALA A 197 12.23 9.73 17.37
C ALA A 197 13.19 9.79 16.18
N ALA A 198 13.45 8.65 15.51
CA ALA A 198 14.38 8.60 14.40
C ALA A 198 13.82 9.35 13.17
N LEU A 199 14.71 10.05 12.45
CA LEU A 199 14.34 10.85 11.27
C LEU A 199 13.62 10.00 10.20
N GLN A 200 14.10 8.78 9.95
CA GLN A 200 13.49 7.87 8.98
C GLN A 200 12.06 7.47 9.37
N THR A 201 11.82 7.19 10.64
CA THR A 201 10.48 6.86 11.14
C THR A 201 9.53 8.04 11.00
N ARG A 202 9.99 9.23 11.38
CA ARG A 202 9.23 10.48 11.20
C ARG A 202 8.90 10.73 9.73
N ALA A 203 9.87 10.50 8.84
CA ALA A 203 9.66 10.61 7.40
C ALA A 203 8.60 9.64 6.89
N MET A 204 8.60 8.38 7.36
CA MET A 204 7.56 7.41 6.96
C MET A 204 6.18 7.84 7.46
N SER A 205 6.08 8.28 8.72
CA SER A 205 4.82 8.70 9.32
C SER A 205 4.20 9.94 8.66
N ALA A 206 5.00 10.75 7.96
CA ALA A 206 4.55 11.96 7.28
C ALA A 206 4.13 11.73 5.81
N LEU A 207 4.35 10.53 5.25
CA LEU A 207 3.95 10.23 3.88
C LEU A 207 2.43 10.30 3.73
N LYS A 208 1.99 10.89 2.62
CA LYS A 208 0.57 10.99 2.27
C LYS A 208 0.16 9.79 1.45
N ALA A 209 -0.99 9.19 1.78
CA ALA A 209 -1.54 8.10 1.01
C ALA A 209 -3.06 8.23 0.84
N LEU A 210 -3.56 7.84 -0.34
CA LEU A 210 -4.92 8.10 -0.83
C LEU A 210 -6.02 7.45 0.02
N GLY A 211 -5.67 6.47 0.86
CA GLY A 211 -6.58 5.90 1.86
C GLY A 211 -6.88 6.81 3.05
N SER A 212 -6.10 7.88 3.25
CA SER A 212 -6.20 8.83 4.38
C SER A 212 -7.19 9.97 4.11
N HIS A 213 -7.50 10.25 2.84
CA HIS A 213 -8.02 11.57 2.45
C HIS A 213 -9.47 11.60 1.96
N ARG A 214 -10.24 10.52 2.12
CA ARG A 214 -11.68 10.54 1.79
C ARG A 214 -12.54 11.35 2.74
N ASP A 215 -12.00 11.85 3.87
CA ASP A 215 -12.45 13.06 4.57
C ASP A 215 -11.37 13.47 5.60
N ALA A 216 -10.97 14.74 5.57
CA ALA A 216 -9.68 15.28 6.02
C ALA A 216 -9.41 15.37 7.54
N ASN A 217 -9.60 14.31 8.35
CA ASN A 217 -9.34 14.44 9.79
C ASN A 217 -8.91 13.18 10.58
N SER A 218 -8.29 12.18 9.95
CA SER A 218 -7.74 11.04 10.69
C SER A 218 -6.38 10.60 10.16
N GLU A 219 -5.36 10.65 11.02
CA GLU A 219 -4.07 10.00 10.81
C GLU A 219 -4.29 8.47 10.72
N GLN A 220 -4.43 7.95 9.50
CA GLN A 220 -4.43 6.51 9.26
C GLN A 220 -3.07 6.08 8.72
N LEU A 221 -2.34 5.32 9.54
CA LEU A 221 -1.11 4.62 9.17
C LEU A 221 -1.40 3.60 8.06
N ILE A 222 -0.90 3.86 6.86
CA ILE A 222 -0.89 2.90 5.75
C ILE A 222 0.52 2.32 5.64
N GLY A 223 0.66 1.07 6.07
CA GLY A 223 1.86 0.27 5.83
C GLY A 223 1.47 -1.20 5.82
N PHE A 224 1.59 -1.85 4.66
CA PHE A 224 1.77 -3.30 4.63
C PHE A 224 3.19 -3.57 5.10
N VAL A 225 3.30 -3.81 6.41
CA VAL A 225 4.54 -4.12 7.11
C VAL A 225 4.71 -5.64 7.17
N PRO A 226 5.80 -6.23 6.68
CA PRO A 226 6.30 -7.48 7.20
C PRO A 226 7.02 -7.21 8.53
N ALA A 227 6.45 -7.69 9.63
CA ALA A 227 7.18 -7.99 10.86
C ALA A 227 7.64 -9.47 10.74
N TYR A 228 8.80 -9.89 11.23
CA TYR A 228 9.10 -10.14 12.63
C TYR A 228 10.61 -10.11 12.93
N GLY A 229 10.91 -9.78 14.19
CA GLY A 229 12.10 -10.21 14.92
C GLY A 229 11.70 -10.37 16.39
N VAL A 230 11.66 -11.61 16.86
CA VAL A 230 11.32 -12.04 18.22
C VAL A 230 12.28 -11.41 19.24
N PHE A 231 11.73 -10.95 20.35
CA PHE A 231 12.46 -10.71 21.61
C PHE A 231 12.86 -12.05 22.22
N GLU A 232 14.17 -12.29 22.34
CA GLU A 232 14.84 -13.05 23.41
C GLU A 232 16.25 -12.40 23.49
N VAL A 233 16.77 -11.84 24.58
CA VAL A 233 16.54 -11.95 26.03
C VAL A 233 16.63 -10.55 26.66
#